data_AF-A0A7J3XL39-F1
#
_entry.id   AF-A0A7J3XL39-F1
#
_cell.length_a   1.000
_cell.length_b   1.000
_cell.length_c   1.000
_cell.angle_alpha   90.00
_cell.angle_beta   90.00
_cell.angle_gamma   90.00
#
_symmetry.space_group_name_H-M   'P 1'
#
loop_
_entity.id
_entity.type
_entity.pdbx_description
1 polymer ?
#
loop_
_entity_poly.entity_id
_entity_poly.type
_entity_poly.pdbx_seq_one_letter_code
_entity_poly.pdbx_strand_id
1 'polypeptide(L)'
;MRLSVSDIRDYFWCPRSLWLKVNGIRTPNVNYCVGRQFHALIHGVTNTIFTIYKQQLPGKIVDMEITLSTDDLVGRIDILRVIEQGGERVYIIQDEKFKDPPKIGRVYPEDKVQIDAYAYLAEQNGYKPVSGLILYNDLIPREVKPAPERIPEIIKRVKSILSSQYLPPIELSERDKSRNSQDPMEKCQYCCYYPLCQILPPKGGITMREILSLKFVKGTQVLKEQLTKTLEEVLE
;
A
#
# COMPACT_ATOMS: atom_id res chain seq x y z
N MET A 1 -14.32 -9.96 6.98
CA MET A 1 -12.86 -9.75 7.07
C MET A 1 -12.59 -8.26 7.19
N ARG A 2 -11.90 -7.83 8.26
CA ARG A 2 -11.47 -6.45 8.45
C ARG A 2 -10.14 -6.24 7.72
N LEU A 3 -10.03 -5.15 6.95
CA LEU A 3 -8.81 -4.79 6.22
C LEU A 3 -7.94 -3.85 7.04
N SER A 4 -6.64 -3.83 6.77
CA SER A 4 -5.77 -2.73 7.19
C SER A 4 -5.66 -1.66 6.09
N VAL A 5 -5.35 -0.42 6.45
CA VAL A 5 -5.01 0.64 5.47
C VAL A 5 -3.80 0.24 4.61
N SER A 6 -2.88 -0.55 5.18
CA SER A 6 -1.78 -1.13 4.42
C SER A 6 -2.25 -2.09 3.32
N ASP A 7 -3.34 -2.84 3.54
CA ASP A 7 -3.90 -3.71 2.50
C ASP A 7 -4.49 -2.89 1.35
N ILE A 8 -5.11 -1.74 1.64
CA ILE A 8 -5.57 -0.80 0.59
C ILE A 8 -4.38 -0.29 -0.23
N ARG A 9 -3.29 0.13 0.44
CA ARG A 9 -2.07 0.58 -0.24
C ARG A 9 -1.44 -0.53 -1.08
N ASP A 10 -1.32 -1.73 -0.52
CA ASP A 10 -0.77 -2.90 -1.20
C ASP A 10 -1.61 -3.29 -2.43
N TYR A 11 -2.94 -3.14 -2.36
CA TYR A 11 -3.84 -3.35 -3.49
C TYR A 11 -3.53 -2.40 -4.65
N PHE A 12 -3.36 -1.10 -4.36
CA PHE A 12 -3.02 -0.10 -5.39
C PHE A 12 -1.62 -0.30 -5.98
N TRP A 13 -0.69 -0.86 -5.21
CA TRP A 13 0.61 -1.27 -5.72
C TRP A 13 0.50 -2.49 -6.63
N CYS A 14 -0.02 -3.60 -6.11
CA CYS A 14 -0.17 -4.86 -6.82
C CYS A 14 -1.22 -5.77 -6.16
N PRO A 15 -2.42 -5.92 -6.74
CA PRO A 15 -3.48 -6.77 -6.20
C PRO A 15 -3.04 -8.24 -6.04
N ARG A 16 -2.24 -8.74 -6.99
CA ARG A 16 -1.67 -10.09 -6.97
C ARG A 16 -0.74 -10.31 -5.77
N SER A 17 0.12 -9.33 -5.47
CA SER A 17 1.02 -9.37 -4.31
C SER A 17 0.23 -9.42 -3.01
N LEU A 18 -0.83 -8.61 -2.89
CA LEU A 18 -1.71 -8.63 -1.73
C LEU A 18 -2.42 -9.99 -1.58
N TRP A 19 -2.93 -10.54 -2.68
CA TRP A 19 -3.58 -11.86 -2.67
C TRP A 19 -2.63 -12.96 -2.20
N LEU A 20 -1.38 -13.00 -2.70
CA LEU A 20 -0.36 -13.97 -2.29
C LEU A 20 -0.03 -13.86 -0.80
N LYS A 21 0.09 -12.63 -0.29
CA LYS A 21 0.34 -12.33 1.13
C LYS A 21 -0.78 -12.87 2.02
N VAL A 22 -2.03 -12.57 1.70
CA VAL A 22 -3.21 -12.99 2.48
C VAL A 22 -3.42 -14.50 2.42
N ASN A 23 -3.09 -15.15 1.29
CA ASN A 23 -3.14 -16.60 1.14
C ASN A 23 -1.92 -17.33 1.74
N GLY A 24 -1.08 -16.64 2.53
CA GLY A 24 -0.04 -17.27 3.34
C GLY A 24 1.23 -17.65 2.57
N ILE A 25 1.42 -17.16 1.34
CA ILE A 25 2.72 -17.29 0.67
C ILE A 25 3.72 -16.38 1.38
N ARG A 26 4.60 -16.98 2.19
CA ARG A 26 5.68 -16.26 2.85
C ARG A 26 6.79 -15.95 1.86
N THR A 27 7.28 -14.72 1.89
CA THR A 27 8.53 -14.34 1.20
C THR A 27 9.71 -14.48 2.15
N PRO A 28 10.92 -14.75 1.64
CA PRO A 28 12.13 -14.63 2.46
C PRO A 28 12.17 -13.21 3.04
N ASN A 29 12.47 -13.09 4.33
CA ASN A 29 12.47 -11.83 5.08
C ASN A 29 13.29 -10.76 4.33
N VAL A 30 12.62 -9.91 3.57
CA VAL A 30 13.21 -8.65 3.11
C VAL A 30 13.39 -7.80 4.36
N ASN A 31 14.56 -7.20 4.56
CA ASN A 31 14.95 -6.51 5.81
C ASN A 31 14.02 -5.32 6.17
N TYR A 32 12.83 -5.60 6.70
CA TYR A 32 11.88 -4.64 7.30
C TYR A 32 12.42 -3.98 8.58
N CYS A 33 13.65 -4.31 9.00
CA CYS A 33 14.29 -3.71 10.16
C CYS A 33 14.65 -2.24 9.90
N VAL A 34 15.15 -1.91 8.71
CA VAL A 34 15.64 -0.56 8.39
C VAL A 34 14.48 0.46 8.29
N GLY A 35 13.37 0.10 7.65
CA GLY A 35 12.20 0.99 7.57
C GLY A 35 11.57 1.27 8.94
N ARG A 36 11.55 0.28 9.84
CA ARG A 36 11.09 0.46 11.23
C ARG A 36 12.07 1.30 12.05
N GLN A 37 13.37 1.09 11.87
CA GLN A 37 14.41 1.92 12.49
C GLN A 37 14.36 3.36 11.98
N PHE A 38 14.10 3.58 10.68
CA PHE A 38 13.87 4.91 10.14
C PHE A 38 12.62 5.55 10.72
N HIS A 39 11.51 4.82 10.82
CA HIS A 39 10.29 5.36 11.41
C HIS A 39 10.49 5.72 12.89
N ALA A 40 11.18 4.87 13.66
CA ALA A 40 11.55 5.16 15.05
C ALA A 40 12.54 6.33 15.15
N LEU A 41 13.50 6.42 14.24
CA LEU A 41 14.47 7.52 14.17
C LEU A 41 13.76 8.81 13.79
N ILE A 42 12.96 8.86 12.73
CA ILE A 42 12.20 10.05 12.34
C ILE A 42 11.18 10.41 13.40
N HIS A 43 10.51 9.49 14.10
CA HIS A 43 9.67 9.86 15.26
C HIS A 43 10.49 10.46 16.42
N GLY A 44 11.62 9.85 16.77
CA GLY A 44 12.50 10.35 17.83
C GLY A 44 13.18 11.67 17.45
N VAL A 45 13.50 11.83 16.18
CA VAL A 45 14.22 12.96 15.60
C VAL A 45 13.24 14.04 15.16
N THR A 46 11.99 13.77 14.79
CA THR A 46 10.98 14.81 14.57
C THR A 46 10.85 15.60 15.85
N ASN A 47 10.79 14.99 17.02
CA ASN A 47 10.83 15.75 18.28
C ASN A 47 12.08 16.65 18.44
N THR A 48 13.22 16.33 17.83
CA THR A 48 14.52 17.01 18.01
C THR A 48 14.88 18.00 16.88
N ILE A 49 14.77 17.58 15.62
CA ILE A 49 14.90 18.36 14.37
C ILE A 49 13.73 19.33 14.18
N PHE A 50 12.60 19.15 14.88
CA PHE A 50 11.47 20.09 14.84
C PHE A 50 11.83 21.53 15.23
N THR A 51 12.92 21.77 15.95
CA THR A 51 13.31 23.15 16.26
C THR A 51 13.68 23.94 15.00
N ILE A 52 14.14 23.25 13.94
CA ILE A 52 14.49 23.85 12.64
C ILE A 52 13.32 23.73 11.64
N TYR A 53 12.52 22.67 11.70
CA TYR A 53 11.40 22.44 10.75
C TYR A 53 10.03 22.99 11.19
N LYS A 54 9.85 23.40 12.46
CA LYS A 54 8.58 23.95 12.99
C LYS A 54 8.00 25.10 12.18
N GLN A 55 8.84 25.82 11.43
CA GLN A 55 8.40 26.98 10.67
C GLN A 55 7.73 26.62 9.33
N GLN A 56 7.73 25.36 8.89
CA GLN A 56 7.24 24.99 7.55
C GLN A 56 6.05 24.01 7.53
N LEU A 57 5.71 23.35 8.65
CA LEU A 57 4.61 22.38 8.69
C LEU A 57 3.37 22.96 9.38
N PRO A 58 2.19 22.94 8.71
CA PRO A 58 0.99 23.53 9.27
C PRO A 58 0.42 22.69 10.43
N GLY A 59 -0.14 23.37 11.44
CA GLY A 59 -0.83 22.76 12.57
C GLY A 59 0.07 22.20 13.68
N LYS A 60 -0.50 22.11 14.88
CA LYS A 60 0.13 21.54 16.09
C LYS A 60 -0.07 20.03 16.13
N ILE A 61 0.98 19.25 16.42
CA ILE A 61 0.84 17.81 16.70
C ILE A 61 -0.03 17.62 17.94
N VAL A 62 -1.08 16.82 17.81
CA VAL A 62 -1.99 16.45 18.91
C VAL A 62 -1.87 14.99 19.30
N ASP A 63 -1.47 14.13 18.37
CA ASP A 63 -1.29 12.70 18.62
C ASP A 63 -0.28 12.08 17.64
N MET A 64 0.28 10.93 18.00
CA MET A 64 1.23 10.16 17.20
C MET A 64 0.91 8.67 17.31
N GLU A 65 1.12 7.93 16.23
CA GLU A 65 0.81 6.49 16.12
C GLU A 65 -0.63 6.12 16.54
N ILE A 66 -1.59 7.02 16.29
CA ILE A 66 -3.00 6.83 16.65
C ILE A 66 -3.62 5.70 15.81
N THR A 67 -4.20 4.72 16.48
CA THR A 67 -4.91 3.61 15.84
C THR A 67 -6.40 3.92 15.79
N LEU A 68 -6.95 4.02 14.58
CA LEU A 68 -8.38 4.21 14.33
C LEU A 68 -8.96 2.99 13.63
N SER A 69 -10.24 2.72 13.86
CA SER A 69 -10.90 1.58 13.24
C SER A 69 -12.39 1.80 12.99
N THR A 70 -12.92 1.01 12.06
CA THR A 70 -14.33 0.74 11.83
C THR A 70 -14.51 -0.79 11.82
N ASP A 71 -15.73 -1.26 11.54
CA ASP A 71 -15.96 -2.70 11.36
C ASP A 71 -15.10 -3.30 10.24
N ASP A 72 -14.88 -2.52 9.19
CA ASP A 72 -14.30 -2.98 7.93
C ASP A 72 -12.85 -2.59 7.70
N LEU A 73 -12.35 -1.56 8.39
CA LEU A 73 -11.02 -1.00 8.17
C LEU A 73 -10.33 -0.65 9.49
N VAL A 74 -9.03 -0.89 9.58
CA VAL A 74 -8.17 -0.43 10.69
C VAL A 74 -6.91 0.22 10.13
N GLY A 75 -6.45 1.27 10.80
CA GLY A 75 -5.27 2.01 10.37
C GLY A 75 -4.56 2.64 11.54
N ARG A 76 -3.24 2.83 11.40
CA ARG A 76 -2.42 3.54 12.37
C ARG A 76 -1.82 4.76 11.68
N ILE A 77 -2.32 5.94 12.05
CA ILE A 77 -1.84 7.21 11.51
C ILE A 77 -0.56 7.57 12.25
N ASP A 78 0.49 7.93 11.50
CA ASP A 78 1.80 8.24 12.10
C ASP A 78 1.70 9.50 12.97
N ILE A 79 1.15 10.58 12.43
CA ILE A 79 1.00 11.86 13.15
C ILE A 79 -0.35 12.50 12.84
N LEU A 80 -1.06 12.95 13.88
CA LEU A 80 -2.27 13.75 13.76
C LEU A 80 -1.97 15.18 14.20
N ARG A 81 -2.33 16.16 13.36
CA ARG A 81 -2.17 17.59 13.68
C ARG A 81 -3.51 18.29 13.72
N VAL A 82 -3.58 19.39 14.45
CA VAL A 82 -4.76 20.26 14.54
C VAL A 82 -4.43 21.68 14.07
N ILE A 83 -5.39 22.28 13.39
CA ILE A 83 -5.46 23.71 13.09
C ILE A 83 -6.79 24.22 13.64
N GLU A 84 -6.80 25.43 14.17
CA GLU A 84 -8.03 26.13 14.48
C GLU A 84 -8.41 27.01 13.28
N GLN A 85 -9.56 26.73 12.66
CA GLN A 85 -10.06 27.47 11.51
C GLN A 85 -11.52 27.86 11.77
N GLY A 86 -11.80 29.16 11.82
CA GLY A 86 -13.16 29.66 12.04
C GLY A 86 -13.77 29.24 13.38
N GLY A 87 -12.95 29.01 14.41
CA GLY A 87 -13.40 28.52 15.73
C GLY A 87 -13.60 27.01 15.82
N GLU A 88 -13.40 26.26 14.73
CA GLU A 88 -13.45 24.80 14.72
C GLU A 88 -12.04 24.19 14.69
N ARG A 89 -11.90 23.01 15.29
CA ARG A 89 -10.70 22.17 15.17
C ARG A 89 -10.80 21.32 13.90
N VAL A 90 -9.87 21.56 12.99
CA VAL A 90 -9.69 20.75 11.78
C VAL A 90 -8.36 20.03 11.83
N TYR A 91 -8.27 18.89 11.16
CA TYR A 91 -7.17 17.96 11.33
C TYR A 91 -6.35 17.76 10.05
N ILE A 92 -5.05 17.60 10.22
CA ILE A 92 -4.14 17.16 9.15
C ILE A 92 -3.60 15.80 9.51
N ILE A 93 -3.71 14.87 8.57
CA ILE A 93 -3.17 13.52 8.68
C ILE A 93 -1.77 13.53 8.08
N GLN A 94 -0.75 13.25 8.88
CA GLN A 94 0.62 13.14 8.40
C GLN A 94 1.07 11.67 8.37
N ASP A 95 1.78 11.32 7.30
CA ASP A 95 2.28 9.98 7.04
C ASP A 95 3.73 10.07 6.52
N GLU A 96 4.61 9.23 7.08
CA GLU A 96 6.05 9.29 6.83
C GLU A 96 6.54 8.08 6.05
N LYS A 97 7.30 8.34 4.98
CA LYS A 97 7.71 7.32 4.01
C LYS A 97 9.22 7.20 3.95
N PHE A 98 9.70 6.00 4.26
CA PHE A 98 11.08 5.60 3.99
C PHE A 98 11.28 5.18 2.53
N LYS A 99 11.15 6.14 1.63
CA LYS A 99 11.49 6.03 0.21
C LYS A 99 11.70 7.41 -0.37
N ASP A 100 12.43 7.47 -1.47
CA ASP A 100 12.61 8.71 -2.21
C ASP A 100 11.27 9.18 -2.80
N PRO A 101 11.07 10.49 -2.97
CA PRO A 101 9.88 11.01 -3.63
C PRO A 101 9.77 10.52 -5.08
N PRO A 102 8.56 10.54 -5.66
CA PRO A 102 8.38 10.19 -7.07
C PRO A 102 9.17 11.12 -7.99
N LYS A 103 9.80 10.56 -9.03
CA LYS A 103 10.47 11.33 -10.09
C LYS A 103 9.50 12.16 -10.94
N ILE A 104 8.24 11.71 -11.04
CA ILE A 104 7.15 12.32 -11.79
C ILE A 104 5.93 12.41 -10.88
N GLY A 105 5.31 13.59 -10.81
CA GLY A 105 4.18 13.86 -9.93
C GLY A 105 4.61 14.28 -8.51
N ARG A 106 3.62 14.64 -7.68
CA ARG A 106 3.88 15.18 -6.32
C ARG A 106 4.02 14.06 -5.28
N VAL A 107 3.16 13.06 -5.33
CA VAL A 107 3.12 11.92 -4.41
C VAL A 107 2.82 10.63 -5.18
N TYR A 108 3.20 9.47 -4.64
CA TYR A 108 2.81 8.20 -5.25
C TYR A 108 1.31 7.93 -5.08
N PRO A 109 0.62 7.35 -6.10
CA PRO A 109 -0.79 7.02 -6.01
C PRO A 109 -1.15 6.12 -4.81
N GLU A 110 -0.30 5.14 -4.51
CA GLU A 110 -0.52 4.22 -3.38
C GLU A 110 -0.41 4.90 -2.01
N ASP A 111 0.41 5.96 -1.89
CA ASP A 111 0.50 6.73 -0.65
C ASP A 111 -0.64 7.75 -0.54
N LYS A 112 -1.14 8.28 -1.68
CA LYS A 112 -2.34 9.11 -1.69
C LYS A 112 -3.57 8.35 -1.20
N VAL A 113 -3.78 7.11 -1.65
CA VAL A 113 -4.93 6.33 -1.19
C VAL A 113 -4.82 5.95 0.29
N GLN A 114 -3.60 5.83 0.83
CA GLN A 114 -3.38 5.66 2.27
C GLN A 114 -3.88 6.87 3.07
N ILE A 115 -3.57 8.09 2.62
CA ILE A 115 -4.13 9.32 3.20
C ILE A 115 -5.66 9.36 3.10
N ASP A 116 -6.22 8.96 1.96
CA ASP A 116 -7.68 8.91 1.78
C ASP A 116 -8.34 7.93 2.77
N ALA A 117 -7.72 6.76 2.97
CA ALA A 117 -8.20 5.75 3.90
C ALA A 117 -8.10 6.20 5.36
N TYR A 118 -7.02 6.91 5.72
CA TYR A 118 -6.91 7.51 7.04
C TYR A 118 -7.90 8.65 7.26
N ALA A 119 -8.16 9.49 6.26
CA ALA A 119 -9.18 10.53 6.35
C ALA A 119 -10.57 9.92 6.57
N TYR A 120 -10.88 8.86 5.84
CA TYR A 120 -12.12 8.11 6.05
C TYR A 120 -12.21 7.57 7.50
N LEU A 121 -11.16 6.92 8.02
CA LEU A 121 -11.14 6.46 9.41
C LEU A 121 -11.30 7.60 10.42
N ALA A 122 -10.64 8.73 10.18
CA ALA A 122 -10.71 9.91 11.03
C ALA A 122 -12.14 10.47 11.07
N GLU A 123 -12.81 10.60 9.93
CA GLU A 123 -14.23 11.03 9.88
C GLU A 123 -15.15 10.08 10.64
N GLN A 124 -14.98 8.76 10.46
CA GLN A 124 -15.79 7.77 11.18
C GLN A 124 -15.54 7.75 12.69
N ASN A 125 -14.43 8.34 13.15
CA ASN A 125 -14.06 8.45 14.55
C ASN A 125 -14.25 9.89 15.10
N GLY A 126 -14.99 10.75 14.40
CA GLY A 126 -15.39 12.07 14.89
C GLY A 126 -14.38 13.21 14.64
N TYR A 127 -13.33 12.97 13.86
CA TYR A 127 -12.39 13.99 13.44
C TYR A 127 -12.84 14.65 12.12
N LYS A 128 -12.41 15.90 11.88
CA LYS A 128 -12.64 16.62 10.61
C LYS A 128 -11.32 16.79 9.83
N PRO A 129 -10.87 15.79 9.05
CA PRO A 129 -9.64 15.89 8.29
C PRO A 129 -9.81 16.82 7.08
N VAL A 130 -9.00 17.86 7.00
CA VAL A 130 -9.04 18.84 5.89
C VAL A 130 -7.88 18.69 4.91
N SER A 131 -6.80 18.05 5.35
CA SER A 131 -5.60 17.86 4.53
C SER A 131 -4.83 16.61 4.93
N GLY A 132 -4.00 16.12 4.01
CA GLY A 132 -3.00 15.09 4.25
C GLY A 132 -1.60 15.61 3.95
N LEU A 133 -0.61 15.18 4.72
CA LEU A 133 0.79 15.54 4.55
C LEU A 133 1.62 14.27 4.39
N ILE A 134 2.40 14.19 3.32
CA ILE A 134 3.33 13.08 3.10
C ILE A 134 4.76 13.61 3.13
N LEU A 135 5.62 12.97 3.93
CA LEU A 135 7.06 13.22 3.99
C LEU A 135 7.82 12.01 3.45
N TYR A 136 8.70 12.25 2.48
CA TYR A 136 9.63 11.25 1.94
C TYR A 136 11.04 11.46 2.53
N ASN A 137 12.03 10.72 2.04
CA ASN A 137 13.43 10.84 2.48
C ASN A 137 14.03 12.26 2.30
N ASP A 138 13.48 13.08 1.39
CA ASP A 138 13.91 14.47 1.19
C ASP A 138 13.36 15.43 2.26
N LEU A 139 12.50 14.95 3.14
CA LEU A 139 11.85 15.70 4.22
C LEU A 139 11.05 16.93 3.73
N ILE A 140 10.69 16.97 2.45
CA ILE A 140 9.90 18.07 1.89
C ILE A 140 8.39 17.75 2.04
N PRO A 141 7.61 18.62 2.70
CA PRO A 141 6.18 18.42 2.88
C PRO A 141 5.41 18.43 1.57
N ARG A 142 4.61 17.39 1.37
CA ARG A 142 3.69 17.29 0.25
C ARG A 142 2.27 17.21 0.76
N GLU A 143 1.58 18.33 0.59
CA GLU A 143 0.18 18.42 0.90
C GLU A 143 -0.67 17.72 -0.18
N VAL A 144 -1.69 17.00 0.28
CA VAL A 144 -2.65 16.30 -0.56
C VAL A 144 -4.05 16.44 0.01
N LYS A 145 -5.00 16.80 -0.86
CA LYS A 145 -6.42 16.87 -0.50
C LYS A 145 -6.99 15.45 -0.34
N PRO A 146 -7.51 15.08 0.85
CA PRO A 146 -8.14 13.78 1.05
C PRO A 146 -9.42 13.64 0.22
N ALA A 147 -9.74 12.40 -0.14
CA ALA A 147 -10.96 12.01 -0.84
C ALA A 147 -11.60 10.77 -0.14
N PRO A 148 -12.01 10.89 1.13
CA PRO A 148 -12.48 9.75 1.94
C PRO A 148 -13.72 9.04 1.37
N GLU A 149 -14.54 9.75 0.59
CA GLU A 149 -15.77 9.25 -0.01
C GLU A 149 -15.57 8.05 -0.95
N ARG A 150 -14.38 7.88 -1.52
CA ARG A 150 -14.07 6.74 -2.41
C ARG A 150 -13.71 5.45 -1.67
N ILE A 151 -13.40 5.53 -0.38
CA ILE A 151 -12.83 4.42 0.39
C ILE A 151 -13.80 3.24 0.56
N PRO A 152 -15.11 3.44 0.80
CA PRO A 152 -16.04 2.31 0.88
C PRO A 152 -16.06 1.43 -0.37
N GLU A 153 -15.98 2.03 -1.56
CA GLU A 153 -15.93 1.29 -2.83
C GLU A 153 -14.59 0.56 -3.02
N ILE A 154 -13.48 1.19 -2.63
CA ILE A 154 -12.17 0.54 -2.63
C ILE A 154 -12.16 -0.68 -1.70
N ILE A 155 -12.72 -0.56 -0.49
CA ILE A 155 -12.83 -1.69 0.46
C ILE A 155 -13.58 -2.86 -0.19
N LYS A 156 -14.69 -2.60 -0.90
CA LYS A 156 -15.44 -3.64 -1.62
C LYS A 156 -14.58 -4.34 -2.67
N ARG A 157 -13.82 -3.60 -3.47
CA ARG A 157 -12.93 -4.16 -4.50
C ARG A 157 -11.81 -5.00 -3.91
N VAL A 158 -11.17 -4.52 -2.85
CA VAL A 158 -10.11 -5.24 -2.13
C VAL A 158 -10.66 -6.54 -1.55
N LYS A 159 -11.81 -6.48 -0.86
CA LYS A 159 -12.47 -7.67 -0.30
C LYS A 159 -12.84 -8.67 -1.40
N SER A 160 -13.35 -8.22 -2.54
CA SER A 160 -13.68 -9.07 -3.68
C SER A 160 -12.46 -9.87 -4.15
N ILE A 161 -11.34 -9.19 -4.36
CA ILE A 161 -10.09 -9.84 -4.77
C ILE A 161 -9.60 -10.82 -3.72
N LEU A 162 -9.63 -10.44 -2.46
CA LEU A 162 -9.18 -11.30 -1.37
C LEU A 162 -10.11 -12.50 -1.12
N SER A 163 -11.38 -12.41 -1.51
CA SER A 163 -12.32 -13.53 -1.49
C SER A 163 -12.21 -14.45 -2.71
N SER A 164 -11.53 -14.02 -3.78
CA SER A 164 -11.30 -14.84 -4.96
C SER A 164 -10.42 -16.05 -4.62
N GLN A 165 -10.84 -17.23 -5.07
CA GLN A 165 -10.01 -18.44 -5.02
C GLN A 165 -8.87 -18.41 -6.06
N TYR A 166 -8.99 -17.52 -7.05
CA TYR A 166 -8.07 -17.39 -8.17
C TYR A 166 -7.11 -16.23 -7.99
N LEU A 167 -5.87 -16.48 -8.35
CA LEU A 167 -4.78 -15.52 -8.39
C LEU A 167 -5.12 -14.36 -9.36
N PRO A 168 -5.04 -13.09 -8.92
CA PRO A 168 -5.28 -11.95 -9.79
C PRO A 168 -4.23 -11.81 -10.90
N PRO A 169 -4.58 -11.22 -12.05
CA PRO A 169 -3.62 -10.89 -13.11
C PRO A 169 -2.58 -9.88 -12.64
N ILE A 170 -1.47 -9.81 -13.38
CA ILE A 170 -0.48 -8.73 -13.27
C ILE A 170 -1.00 -7.54 -14.09
N GLU A 171 -1.45 -6.50 -13.40
CA GLU A 171 -2.00 -5.28 -14.01
C GLU A 171 -1.06 -4.09 -13.84
N LEU A 172 -1.13 -3.14 -14.76
CA LEU A 172 -0.49 -1.83 -14.61
C LEU A 172 -1.05 -1.15 -13.35
N SER A 173 -0.17 -0.76 -12.43
CA SER A 173 -0.58 0.12 -11.33
C SER A 173 -0.92 1.51 -11.86
N GLU A 174 -1.66 2.29 -11.07
CA GLU A 174 -1.88 3.71 -11.37
C GLU A 174 -0.55 4.48 -11.51
N ARG A 175 0.49 4.04 -10.78
CA ARG A 175 1.84 4.57 -10.92
C ARG A 175 2.42 4.27 -12.30
N ASP A 176 2.28 3.05 -12.79
CA ASP A 176 2.80 2.65 -14.12
C ASP A 176 2.10 3.44 -15.23
N LYS A 177 0.76 3.57 -15.14
CA LYS A 177 -0.04 4.40 -16.04
C LYS A 177 0.43 5.85 -16.06
N SER A 178 0.69 6.45 -14.88
CA SER A 178 1.15 7.84 -14.77
C SER A 178 2.54 8.09 -15.38
N ARG A 179 3.35 7.04 -15.55
CA ARG A 179 4.69 7.11 -16.17
C ARG A 179 4.66 6.73 -17.65
N ASN A 180 3.46 6.53 -18.22
CA ASN A 180 3.26 5.99 -19.57
C ASN A 180 3.98 4.64 -19.78
N SER A 181 4.17 3.86 -18.70
CA SER A 181 4.73 2.52 -18.83
C SER A 181 3.69 1.60 -19.46
N GLN A 182 4.14 0.81 -20.44
CA GLN A 182 3.33 -0.21 -21.10
C GLN A 182 3.60 -1.60 -20.50
N ASP A 183 4.62 -1.74 -19.64
CA ASP A 183 5.03 -3.00 -19.06
C ASP A 183 4.61 -3.09 -17.58
N PRO A 184 3.61 -3.93 -17.24
CA PRO A 184 3.17 -4.10 -15.87
C PRO A 184 4.19 -4.84 -14.99
N MET A 185 5.28 -5.36 -15.56
CA MET A 185 6.39 -5.97 -14.83
C MET A 185 7.43 -4.95 -14.35
N GLU A 186 7.44 -3.69 -14.82
CA GLU A 186 8.46 -2.70 -14.44
C GLU A 186 8.50 -2.44 -12.92
N LYS A 187 7.32 -2.40 -12.27
CA LYS A 187 7.21 -2.29 -10.80
C LYS A 187 7.68 -3.52 -10.05
N CYS A 188 7.70 -4.68 -10.71
CA CYS A 188 7.95 -5.96 -10.05
C CYS A 188 9.41 -6.12 -9.63
N GLN A 189 10.36 -5.38 -10.19
CA GLN A 189 11.77 -5.43 -9.79
C GLN A 189 12.01 -5.18 -8.30
N TYR A 190 11.08 -4.48 -7.61
CA TYR A 190 11.14 -4.19 -6.19
C TYR A 190 10.15 -5.03 -5.36
N CYS A 191 9.44 -5.97 -5.98
CA CYS A 191 8.43 -6.80 -5.33
C CYS A 191 9.07 -8.07 -4.74
N CYS A 192 8.80 -8.36 -3.47
CA CYS A 192 9.28 -9.58 -2.81
C CYS A 192 8.71 -10.88 -3.40
N TYR A 193 7.60 -10.80 -4.14
CA TYR A 193 7.01 -11.92 -4.87
C TYR A 193 7.51 -12.05 -6.32
N TYR A 194 8.40 -11.18 -6.79
CA TYR A 194 8.83 -11.19 -8.19
C TYR A 194 9.34 -12.55 -8.69
N PRO A 195 10.23 -13.27 -7.97
CA PRO A 195 10.68 -14.58 -8.42
C PRO A 195 9.54 -15.59 -8.59
N LEU A 196 8.53 -15.53 -7.73
CA LEU A 196 7.34 -16.37 -7.86
C LEU A 196 6.47 -15.91 -9.04
N CYS A 197 6.23 -14.60 -9.18
CA CYS A 197 5.45 -14.06 -10.29
C CYS A 197 6.05 -14.37 -11.68
N GLN A 198 7.36 -14.59 -11.79
CA GLN A 198 8.01 -14.99 -13.04
C GLN A 198 7.62 -16.39 -13.53
N ILE A 199 7.20 -17.29 -12.62
CA ILE A 199 6.83 -18.66 -12.96
C ILE A 199 5.32 -18.91 -12.95
N LEU A 200 4.54 -17.94 -12.47
CA LEU A 200 3.08 -18.04 -12.42
C LEU A 200 2.45 -17.34 -13.64
N PRO A 201 1.28 -17.77 -14.14
CA PRO A 201 0.63 -17.18 -15.30
C PRO A 201 0.35 -15.68 -15.12
N PRO A 202 0.78 -14.80 -16.06
CA PRO A 202 0.56 -13.35 -15.95
C PRO A 202 -0.93 -12.97 -15.88
N LYS A 203 -1.80 -13.71 -16.57
CA LYS A 203 -3.26 -13.52 -16.55
C LYS A 203 -3.93 -13.97 -15.24
N GLY A 204 -3.19 -14.61 -14.33
CA GLY A 204 -3.76 -15.16 -13.11
C GLY A 204 -4.53 -16.45 -13.36
N GLY A 205 -5.65 -16.65 -12.66
CA GLY A 205 -6.60 -17.75 -12.92
C GLY A 205 -6.26 -19.09 -12.29
N ILE A 206 -5.10 -19.21 -11.62
CA ILE A 206 -4.74 -20.40 -10.84
C ILE A 206 -5.05 -20.21 -9.36
N THR A 207 -5.34 -21.30 -8.68
CA THR A 207 -5.68 -21.35 -7.26
C THR A 207 -4.44 -21.52 -6.37
N MET A 208 -4.60 -21.29 -5.07
CA MET A 208 -3.54 -21.52 -4.08
C MET A 208 -3.09 -22.98 -4.05
N ARG A 209 -4.02 -23.93 -4.23
CA ARG A 209 -3.73 -25.37 -4.26
C ARG A 209 -2.81 -25.72 -5.43
N GLU A 210 -3.07 -25.16 -6.60
CA GLU A 210 -2.24 -25.34 -7.80
C GLU A 210 -0.86 -24.72 -7.62
N ILE A 211 -0.76 -23.51 -7.04
CA ILE A 211 0.53 -22.88 -6.73
C ILE A 211 1.36 -23.75 -5.78
N LEU A 212 0.74 -24.31 -4.73
CA LEU A 212 1.43 -25.20 -3.78
C LEU A 212 1.85 -26.52 -4.40
N SER A 213 1.11 -27.03 -5.39
CA SER A 213 1.48 -28.25 -6.12
C SER A 213 2.81 -28.10 -6.88
N LEU A 214 3.15 -26.87 -7.31
CA LEU A 214 4.44 -26.57 -7.96
C LEU A 214 5.63 -26.81 -7.02
N LYS A 215 5.46 -26.72 -5.69
CA LYS A 215 6.53 -26.99 -4.72
C LYS A 215 6.93 -28.47 -4.66
N PHE A 216 6.07 -29.38 -5.11
CA PHE A 216 6.30 -30.83 -5.03
C PHE A 216 6.96 -31.42 -6.27
N VAL A 217 7.13 -30.64 -7.35
CA VAL A 217 7.82 -31.10 -8.56
C VAL A 217 9.26 -30.61 -8.53
N LYS A 218 10.14 -31.40 -7.90
CA LYS A 218 11.60 -31.27 -8.12
C LYS A 218 11.91 -31.68 -9.56
N GLY A 219 12.02 -30.69 -10.43
CA GLY A 219 12.43 -30.85 -11.82
C GLY A 219 11.93 -29.69 -12.67
N THR A 220 12.77 -28.68 -12.86
CA THR A 220 12.48 -27.46 -13.64
C THR A 220 12.00 -27.73 -15.07
N GLN A 221 12.26 -28.93 -15.61
CA GLN A 221 11.88 -29.33 -16.97
C GLN A 221 10.44 -29.87 -17.05
N VAL A 222 10.03 -30.70 -16.08
CA VAL A 222 8.65 -31.23 -15.98
C VAL A 222 7.66 -30.13 -15.63
N LEU A 223 8.08 -29.15 -14.82
CA LEU A 223 7.25 -27.98 -14.50
C LEU A 223 6.93 -27.15 -15.74
N LYS A 224 7.90 -26.99 -16.65
CA LYS A 224 7.74 -26.25 -17.90
C LYS A 224 6.79 -26.96 -18.85
N GLU A 225 6.89 -28.29 -18.96
CA GLU A 225 6.00 -29.10 -19.79
C GLU A 225 4.56 -29.17 -19.23
N GLN A 226 4.39 -29.32 -17.92
CA GLN A 226 3.06 -29.32 -17.30
C GLN A 226 2.39 -27.95 -17.35
N LEU A 227 3.13 -26.86 -17.14
CA LEU A 227 2.58 -25.50 -17.30
C LEU A 227 2.18 -25.22 -18.74
N THR A 228 2.99 -25.62 -19.73
CA THR A 228 2.61 -25.49 -21.14
C THR A 228 1.34 -26.27 -21.45
N LYS A 229 1.23 -27.51 -20.95
CA LYS A 229 0.06 -28.36 -21.20
C LYS A 229 -1.22 -27.83 -20.54
N THR A 230 -1.15 -27.38 -19.28
CA THR A 230 -2.30 -26.76 -18.60
C THR A 230 -2.67 -25.41 -19.21
N LEU A 231 -1.71 -24.67 -19.78
CA LEU A 231 -1.99 -23.43 -20.52
C LEU A 231 -2.67 -23.70 -21.86
N GLU A 232 -2.34 -24.80 -22.55
CA GLU A 232 -3.01 -25.23 -23.78
C GLU A 232 -4.46 -25.68 -23.51
N GLU A 233 -4.69 -26.46 -22.45
CA GLU A 233 -6.04 -26.95 -22.07
C GLU A 233 -6.99 -25.85 -21.57
N VAL A 234 -6.49 -24.69 -21.13
CA VAL A 234 -7.31 -23.55 -20.67
C VAL A 234 -7.55 -22.51 -21.79
N LEU A 235 -6.85 -22.63 -22.92
CA LEU A 235 -6.93 -21.69 -24.05
C LEU A 235 -7.67 -22.27 -25.28
N GLU A 236 -8.08 -23.54 -25.25
CA GLU A 236 -9.12 -24.12 -26.14
C GLU A 236 -10.53 -23.96 -25.54
#